data_AF-A0A967SVW0-F1
#
_entry.id   AF-A0A967SVW0-F1
#
_cell.length_a   1.000
_cell.length_b   1.000
_cell.length_c   1.000
_cell.angle_alpha   90.00
_cell.angle_beta   90.00
_cell.angle_gamma   90.00
#
_symmetry.space_group_name_H-M   'P 1'
#
loop_
_entity.id
_entity.type
_entity.pdbx_description
1 polymer ?
#
loop_
_entity_poly.entity_id
_entity_poly.type
_entity_poly.pdbx_seq_one_letter_code
_entity_poly.pdbx_strand_id
1 'polypeptide(L)' 'YMPGWKARLDGQETQVYIANHAFRAVVVPAGTHQIKFIYQPLTFWIGSGISLLSLFFLLAWLLSIIKGSSK' A
#
# COMPACT_ATOMS: atom_id res chain seq x y z
N TYR A 1 -0.14 5.50 16.02
CA TYR A 1 0.73 4.95 14.95
C TYR A 1 -0.16 4.57 13.78
N MET A 2 -0.05 5.24 12.63
CA MET A 2 -0.84 4.92 11.43
C MET A 2 0.07 4.25 10.40
N PRO A 3 0.02 2.91 10.24
CA PRO A 3 0.91 2.22 9.31
C PRO A 3 0.63 2.65 7.86
N GLY A 4 1.70 3.00 7.13
CA GLY A 4 1.67 3.25 5.68
C GLY A 4 1.57 4.71 5.22
N TRP A 5 1.27 5.67 6.09
CA TRP A 5 1.36 7.09 5.73
C TRP A 5 2.76 7.65 6.01
N LYS A 6 3.34 8.29 5.00
CA LYS A 6 4.58 9.08 5.10
C LYS A 6 4.31 10.50 4.60
N ALA A 7 5.03 11.47 5.12
CA ALA A 7 5.01 12.82 4.60
C ALA A 7 6.43 13.30 4.29
N ARG A 8 6.55 14.15 3.28
CA ARG A 8 7.76 14.92 3.00
C ARG A 8 7.44 16.40 2.96
N LEU A 9 8.27 17.20 3.62
CA LEU A 9 8.27 18.66 3.56
C LEU A 9 9.48 19.08 2.74
N ASP A 10 9.26 19.75 1.61
CA ASP A 10 10.30 20.19 0.68
C ASP A 10 11.29 19.08 0.27
N GLY A 11 10.78 17.85 0.16
CA GLY A 11 11.56 16.67 -0.21
C GLY A 11 12.18 15.90 0.95
N GLN A 12 12.23 16.45 2.16
CA GLN A 12 12.74 15.76 3.36
C GLN A 12 11.63 15.05 4.12
N GLU A 13 11.90 13.86 4.67
CA GLU A 13 10.90 13.12 5.46
C GLU A 13 10.54 13.88 6.74
N THR A 14 9.24 13.93 7.04
CA THR A 14 8.71 14.61 8.22
C THR A 14 7.69 13.72 8.92
N GLN A 15 7.51 13.97 10.22
CA GLN A 15 6.62 13.21 11.06
C GLN A 15 5.15 13.53 10.74
N VAL A 16 4.35 12.48 10.59
CA VAL A 16 2.89 12.59 10.44
C VAL A 16 2.23 12.44 11.80
N TYR A 17 1.43 13.42 12.17
CA TYR A 17 0.62 13.47 13.39
C TYR A 17 -0.84 13.13 13.09
N ILE A 18 -1.57 12.75 14.12
CA ILE A 18 -3.03 12.60 14.06
C ILE A 18 -3.65 13.91 14.54
N ALA A 19 -4.47 14.52 13.70
CA ALA A 19 -5.28 15.69 14.04
C ALA A 19 -6.76 15.30 14.08
N ASN A 20 -7.51 15.86 15.02
CA ASN A 20 -8.96 15.60 15.19
C ASN A 20 -9.31 14.11 15.07
N HIS A 21 -8.50 13.23 15.67
CA HIS A 21 -8.62 11.76 15.72
C HIS A 21 -8.53 10.97 14.40
N ALA A 22 -8.83 11.58 13.24
CA ALA A 22 -8.88 10.88 11.95
C ALA A 22 -8.01 11.49 10.85
N PHE A 23 -7.56 12.73 11.03
CA PHE A 23 -6.83 13.48 10.00
C PHE A 23 -5.33 13.36 10.18
N ARG A 24 -4.60 13.60 9.08
CA ARG A 24 -3.14 13.59 9.06
C ARG A 24 -2.69 15.04 9.12
N ALA A 25 -1.75 15.32 10.01
CA ALA A 25 -1.17 16.65 10.17
C ALA A 25 0.35 16.58 10.08
N VAL A 26 0.95 17.67 9.62
CA VAL A 26 2.38 17.90 9.54
C VAL A 26 2.63 19.31 10.06
N VAL A 27 3.67 19.49 10.86
CA VAL A 27 4.08 20.84 11.30
C VAL A 27 4.83 21.51 10.16
N VAL A 28 4.39 22.70 9.77
CA VAL A 28 4.92 23.46 8.63
C VAL A 28 5.41 24.81 9.15
N PRO A 29 6.68 25.18 8.92
CA PRO A 29 7.17 26.52 9.24
C PRO A 29 6.42 27.61 8.45
N ALA A 30 6.54 28.86 8.90
CA ALA A 30 5.96 29.98 8.18
C ALA A 30 6.64 30.18 6.82
N GLY A 31 5.85 30.37 5.76
CA GLY A 31 6.34 30.57 4.41
C GLY A 31 5.65 29.65 3.39
N THR A 32 6.28 29.52 2.22
CA THR A 32 5.81 28.65 1.15
C THR A 32 6.57 27.34 1.19
N HIS A 33 5.84 26.26 1.42
CA HIS A 33 6.40 24.92 1.50
C HIS A 33 5.57 23.94 0.67
N GLN A 34 6.23 22.91 0.11
CA GLN A 34 5.56 21.82 -0.57
C GLN A 34 5.49 20.60 0.35
N ILE A 35 4.27 20.12 0.59
CA ILE A 35 4.03 18.90 1.36
C ILE A 35 3.61 17.78 0.42
N LYS A 36 4.27 16.63 0.53
CA LYS A 36 3.89 15.40 -0.19
C LYS A 36 3.50 14.33 0.81
N PHE A 37 2.22 13.98 0.84
CA PHE A 37 1.74 12.80 1.53
C PHE A 37 1.84 11.58 0.62
N ILE A 38 2.40 10.50 1.14
CA ILE A 38 2.64 9.26 0.41
C ILE A 38 1.97 8.14 1.20
N TYR A 39 1.04 7.43 0.56
CA TYR A 39 0.38 6.27 1.14
C TYR A 39 0.94 4.98 0.53
N GLN A 40 1.72 4.25 1.32
CA GLN A 40 2.38 3.00 0.93
C GLN A 40 2.24 1.97 2.06
N PRO A 41 1.05 1.38 2.24
CA PRO A 41 0.81 0.38 3.28
C PRO A 41 1.47 -0.96 2.91
N LEU A 42 2.14 -1.59 3.87
CA LEU A 42 2.74 -2.92 3.70
C LEU A 42 1.68 -3.99 3.35
N THR A 43 0.47 -3.83 3.88
CA THR A 43 -0.66 -4.75 3.67
C THR A 43 -1.06 -4.87 2.21
N PHE A 44 -0.92 -3.79 1.41
CA PHE A 44 -1.20 -3.84 -0.01
C PHE A 44 -0.24 -4.78 -0.75
N TRP A 45 1.05 -4.72 -0.42
CA TRP A 45 2.07 -5.59 -1.03
C TRP A 45 1.87 -7.06 -0.63
N ILE A 46 1.60 -7.32 0.65
CA ILE A 46 1.30 -8.67 1.14
C ILE A 46 0.05 -9.22 0.45
N GLY A 47 -1.03 -8.44 0.42
CA GLY A 47 -2.28 -8.84 -0.24
C GLY A 47 -2.08 -9.14 -1.72
N SER A 48 -1.33 -8.29 -2.42
CA SER A 48 -0.98 -8.50 -3.84
C SER A 48 -0.22 -9.81 -4.06
N GLY A 49 0.75 -10.13 -3.18
CA GLY A 49 1.47 -11.41 -3.22
C GLY A 49 0.53 -12.62 -3.03
N ILE A 50 -0.37 -12.57 -2.05
CA ILE A 50 -1.36 -13.62 -1.80
C ILE A 50 -2.30 -13.80 -3.00
N SER A 51 -2.78 -12.70 -3.59
CA SER A 51 -3.66 -12.75 -4.74
C SER A 51 -2.98 -13.38 -5.96
N LEU A 52 -1.72 -13.03 -6.23
CA LEU A 52 -0.94 -13.63 -7.31
C LEU A 52 -0.70 -15.13 -7.10
N LEU A 53 -0.35 -15.53 -5.88
CA LEU A 53 -0.21 -16.95 -5.51
C LEU A 53 -1.53 -17.70 -5.70
N SER A 54 -2.64 -17.13 -5.23
CA SER A 54 -3.96 -17.74 -5.37
C SER A 54 -4.36 -17.91 -6.84
N LEU A 55 -4.11 -16.88 -7.66
CA LEU A 55 -4.36 -16.92 -9.10
C LEU A 55 -3.51 -18.00 -9.78
N PHE A 56 -2.23 -18.12 -9.41
CA PHE A 56 -1.33 -19.15 -9.93
C PHE A 56 -1.87 -20.56 -9.64
N PHE A 57 -2.28 -20.84 -8.39
CA PHE A 57 -2.83 -22.15 -8.03
C PHE A 57 -4.16 -22.43 -8.73
N LEU A 58 -5.04 -21.43 -8.86
CA LEU A 58 -6.29 -21.56 -9.60
C LEU A 58 -6.05 -21.92 -11.07
N LEU A 59 -5.10 -21.25 -11.74
CA LEU A 59 -4.75 -21.55 -13.12
C LEU A 59 -4.13 -22.94 -13.26
N ALA A 60 -3.21 -23.31 -12.37
CA ALA A 60 -2.61 -24.65 -12.37
C ALA A 60 -3.67 -25.74 -12.21
N TRP A 61 -4.60 -25.55 -11.28
CA TRP A 61 -5.71 -26.48 -11.05
C TRP A 61 -6.64 -26.58 -12.26
N LEU A 62 -7.01 -25.44 -12.86
CA LEU A 62 -7.84 -25.39 -14.07
C LEU A 62 -7.17 -26.15 -15.24
N LEU A 63 -5.87 -25.95 -15.44
CA LEU A 63 -5.10 -26.66 -16.48
C LEU A 63 -5.06 -28.17 -16.23
N SER A 64 -4.94 -28.61 -14.98
CA SER A 64 -5.01 -30.03 -14.62
C SER A 64 -6.36 -30.65 -14.98
N ILE A 65 -7.47 -29.93 -14.75
CA ILE A 65 -8.82 -30.39 -15.11
C ILE A 65 -8.96 -30.53 -16.63
N ILE A 66 -8.56 -29.51 -17.39
CA ILE A 66 -8.67 -29.51 -18.85
C ILE A 66 -7.88 -30.69 -19.46
N LYS A 67 -6.66 -30.92 -18.95
CA LYS A 67 -5.82 -32.03 -19.43
C LYS A 67 -6.36 -33.40 -19.03
N GLY A 68 -7.03 -33.50 -17.88
CA GLY A 68 -7.68 -34.72 -17.41
C GLY A 68 -8.94 -35.09 -18.20
N SER A 69 -9.69 -34.11 -18.71
CA SER A 69 -10.89 -34.32 -19.52
C SER A 69 -10.62 -34.77 -20.97
N SER A 70 -9.37 -34.67 -21.43
CA SER A 70 -8.96 -35.05 -22.80
C SER A 70 -8.41 -36.48 -22.90
N LYS A 71 -8.33 -37.22 -21.78
CA LYS A 71 -8.03 -38.66 -21.74
C LYS A 71 -9.30 -39.43 -21.43
#